data_AF-A0A836BJL0-F1
#
_entry.id   AF-A0A836BJL0-F1
#
_cell.length_a   1.000
_cell.length_b   1.000
_cell.length_c   1.000
_cell.angle_alpha   90.00
_cell.angle_beta   90.00
_cell.angle_gamma   90.00
#
_symmetry.space_group_name_H-M   'P 1'
#
loop_
_entity.id
_entity.type
_entity.pdbx_description
1 polymer ?
#
loop_
_entity_poly.entity_id
_entity_poly.type
_entity_poly.pdbx_seq_one_letter_code
_entity_poly.pdbx_strand_id
1 'polypeptide(L)' 'MEGIFTEPAGGVSVAVLKKLVEDGKIDKNDTTICYVTGSGLKATESIMEVLQKPKVMQADVAKISAVVK' A
#
# COMPACT_ATOMS: atom_id res chain seq x y z
N MET A 1 1.68 -2.17 8.79
CA MET A 1 1.34 -2.37 7.37
C MET A 1 1.23 -3.87 7.16
N GLU A 2 0.16 -4.33 6.53
CA GLU A 2 -0.16 -5.77 6.39
C GLU A 2 0.71 -6.52 5.37
N GLY A 3 1.57 -5.82 4.61
CA GLY A 3 2.41 -6.44 3.58
C GLY A 3 1.64 -6.95 2.34
N ILE A 4 0.39 -6.53 2.15
CA ILE A 4 -0.46 -6.92 1.02
C ILE A 4 -0.31 -5.89 -0.11
N PHE A 5 0.09 -6.35 -1.29
CA PHE A 5 0.23 -5.53 -2.50
C PHE A 5 -0.88 -5.80 -3.51
N THR A 6 -1.92 -4.95 -3.49
CA THR A 6 -3.13 -5.05 -4.33
C THR A 6 -3.15 -4.00 -5.44
N GLU A 7 -3.84 -4.29 -6.53
CA GLU A 7 -4.21 -3.27 -7.52
C GLU A 7 -5.17 -2.24 -6.88
N PRO A 8 -5.31 -1.03 -7.47
CA PRO A 8 -6.18 0.02 -6.91
C PRO A 8 -7.61 -0.46 -6.64
N ALA A 9 -8.22 -1.19 -7.58
CA ALA A 9 -9.58 -1.71 -7.44
C ALA A 9 -9.71 -2.68 -6.25
N GLY A 10 -8.76 -3.59 -6.05
CA GLY A 10 -8.75 -4.50 -4.90
C GLY A 10 -8.58 -3.76 -3.57
N GLY A 11 -7.87 -2.63 -3.56
CA GLY A 11 -7.70 -1.77 -2.37
C GLY A 11 -8.97 -1.02 -1.96
N VAL A 12 -9.94 -0.85 -2.86
CA VAL A 12 -11.22 -0.16 -2.56
C VAL A 12 -11.98 -0.87 -1.44
N SER A 13 -11.97 -2.21 -1.43
CA SER A 13 -12.66 -3.00 -0.41
C SER A 13 -12.22 -2.64 1.01
N VAL A 14 -10.92 -2.50 1.23
CA VAL A 14 -10.32 -2.11 2.52
C VAL A 14 -10.57 -0.65 2.84
N ALA A 15 -10.45 0.24 1.84
CA ALA A 15 -10.70 1.67 2.03
C ALA A 15 -12.16 1.95 2.43
N VAL A 16 -13.12 1.27 1.79
CA VAL A 16 -14.55 1.39 2.12
C VAL A 16 -14.86 0.72 3.46
N LEU A 17 -14.26 -0.43 3.79
CA LEU A 17 -14.41 -1.03 5.12
C LEU A 17 -14.03 -0.03 6.22
N LYS A 18 -12.87 0.62 6.10
CA LYS A 18 -12.44 1.64 7.06
C LYS A 18 -13.50 2.73 7.22
N LYS A 19 -14.01 3.27 6.11
CA LYS A 19 -15.07 4.29 6.12
C LYS A 19 -16.36 3.79 6.78
N LEU A 20 -16.81 2.58 6.47
CA LEU A 20 -18.04 2.02 7.03
C LEU A 20 -17.93 1.75 8.54
N VAL A 21 -16.74 1.40 9.03
CA VAL A 21 -16.48 1.28 10.48
C VAL A 21 -16.50 2.66 11.14
N GLU A 22 -15.88 3.67 10.53
CA GLU A 22 -15.91 5.06 11.02
C GLU A 22 -17.34 5.64 11.04
N ASP A 23 -18.16 5.30 10.04
CA ASP A 23 -19.57 5.70 9.93
C ASP A 23 -20.52 4.86 10.82
N GLY A 24 -19.99 3.88 11.57
CA GLY A 24 -20.78 2.99 12.44
C GLY A 24 -21.73 2.04 11.70
N LYS A 25 -21.49 1.80 10.40
CA LYS A 25 -22.28 0.87 9.57
C LYS A 25 -21.84 -0.58 9.69
N ILE A 26 -20.59 -0.82 10.08
CA ILE A 26 -20.02 -2.13 10.41
C ILE A 26 -19.44 -2.02 11.82
N ASP A 27 -19.71 -2.99 12.69
CA ASP A 27 -19.14 -3.00 14.04
C ASP A 27 -17.64 -3.31 13.96
N LYS A 28 -16.84 -2.57 14.73
CA LYS A 28 -15.38 -2.77 14.77
C LYS A 28 -14.94 -4.17 15.27
N ASN A 29 -15.84 -4.91 15.91
CA ASN A 29 -15.61 -6.26 16.41
C ASN A 29 -16.14 -7.34 15.46
N ASP A 30 -16.78 -6.98 14.36
CA ASP A 30 -17.28 -7.94 13.36
C ASP A 30 -16.11 -8.57 12.59
N THR A 31 -16.25 -9.87 12.30
CA THR A 31 -15.35 -10.54 11.36
C THR A 31 -15.77 -10.19 9.93
N THR A 32 -14.95 -9.39 9.23
CA THR A 32 -15.20 -8.98 7.85
C THR A 32 -14.18 -9.60 6.90
N ILE A 33 -14.63 -10.04 5.72
CA ILE A 33 -13.78 -10.56 4.64
C ILE A 33 -13.75 -9.52 3.51
N CYS A 34 -12.56 -8.99 3.20
CA CYS A 34 -12.32 -8.14 2.03
C CYS A 34 -11.74 -8.98 0.88
N TYR A 35 -12.44 -9.02 -0.25
CA TYR A 35 -11.91 -9.66 -1.46
C TYR A 35 -10.90 -8.75 -2.15
N VAL A 36 -9.64 -9.20 -2.17
CA VAL A 36 -8.58 -8.61 -2.99
C VAL A 36 -8.55 -9.37 -4.31
N THR A 37 -9.17 -8.79 -5.34
CA THR A 37 -9.41 -9.46 -6.62
C THR A 37 -8.18 -9.46 -7.56
N GLY A 38 -7.20 -8.59 -7.32
CA GLY A 38 -6.03 -8.47 -8.17
C GLY A 38 -4.78 -8.00 -7.43
N SER A 39 -3.63 -8.48 -7.91
CA SER A 39 -2.30 -8.12 -7.41
C SER A 39 -1.88 -6.74 -7.90
N GLY A 40 -1.16 -5.99 -7.06
CA GLY A 40 -0.59 -4.69 -7.43
C GLY A 40 0.38 -4.76 -8.61
N LEU A 41 0.96 -5.93 -8.89
CA LEU A 41 1.82 -6.15 -10.05
C LEU A 41 1.09 -5.98 -11.39
N LYS A 42 -0.25 -6.01 -11.42
CA LYS A 42 -1.05 -5.76 -12.62
C LYS A 42 -1.20 -4.27 -12.97
N ALA A 43 -0.92 -3.39 -12.02
CA ALA A 43 -1.17 -1.94 -12.13
C ALA A 43 0.03 -1.13 -11.63
N THR A 44 1.24 -1.55 -12.00
CA THR A 44 2.47 -0.93 -11.51
C THR A 44 2.59 0.53 -11.91
N GLU A 45 2.12 0.93 -13.09
CA GLU A 45 2.18 2.29 -13.59
C GLU A 45 1.44 3.25 -12.66
N SER A 46 0.19 2.94 -12.31
CA SER A 46 -0.63 3.76 -11.40
C SER A 46 -0.01 3.90 -10.01
N ILE A 47 0.70 2.86 -9.56
CA ILE A 47 1.35 2.85 -8.25
C ILE A 47 2.63 3.70 -8.28
N MET A 48 3.41 3.64 -9.37
CA MET A 48 4.61 4.44 -9.53
C MET A 48 4.34 5.95 -9.54
N GLU A 49 3.13 6.38 -9.90
CA GLU A 49 2.72 7.79 -9.87
C GLU A 49 2.59 8.36 -8.44
N VAL A 50 2.26 7.51 -7.46
CA VAL A 50 2.01 7.94 -6.07
C VAL A 50 3.19 7.64 -5.13
N LEU A 51 4.14 6.81 -5.56
CA LEU A 51 5.33 6.49 -4.77
C LEU A 51 6.38 7.61 -4.86
N GLN A 52 7.01 7.90 -3.72
CA GLN A 52 8.15 8.80 -3.69
C GLN A 52 9.31 8.18 -4.48
N LYS A 53 9.89 8.95 -5.42
CA LYS A 53 11.07 8.51 -6.17
C LYS A 53 12.26 8.31 -5.22
N PRO A 54 12.99 7.18 -5.35
CA PRO A 54 14.17 6.95 -4.54
C PRO A 54 15.26 7.98 -4.84
N LYS A 55 16.06 8.31 -3.82
CA LYS A 55 17.22 9.20 -3.99
C LYS A 55 18.29 8.47 -4.81
N VAL A 56 18.61 9.01 -5.98
CA VAL A 56 19.71 8.51 -6.81
C VAL A 56 21.04 8.97 -6.21
N MET A 57 21.99 8.05 -6.07
CA MET A 57 23.31 8.31 -5.49
C MET A 57 24.41 7.71 -6.38
N GLN A 58 25.61 8.28 -6.32
CA GLN A 58 26.80 7.72 -6.97
C GLN A 58 27.18 6.37 -6.35
N ALA A 59 27.80 5.49 -7.14
CA ALA A 59 28.27 4.17 -6.71
C ALA A 59 29.50 4.28 -5.78
N ASP A 60 29.27 4.77 -4.57
CA ASP A 60 30.28 5.06 -3.55
C ASP A 60 29.84 4.45 -2.22
N VAL A 61 30.54 3.40 -1.80
CA VAL A 61 30.21 2.62 -0.59
C VAL A 61 30.28 3.49 0.68
N ALA A 62 31.23 4.42 0.77
CA ALA A 62 31.37 5.28 1.94
C ALA A 62 30.18 6.25 2.04
N LYS A 63 29.75 6.84 0.92
CA LYS A 63 28.57 7.72 0.89
C LYS A 63 27.26 6.97 1.12
N ILE A 64 27.12 5.75 0.60
CA ILE A 64 25.91 4.93 0.76
C ILE A 64 25.80 4.44 2.21
N SER A 65 26.87 3.89 2.79
CA SER A 65 26.86 3.39 4.18
C SER A 65 26.59 4.49 5.21
N ALA A 66 26.96 5.74 4.95
CA ALA A 66 26.67 6.87 5.84
C ALA A 66 25.16 7.24 5.92
N VAL A 67 24.33 6.78 4.98
CA VAL A 67 22.89 7.10 4.92
C VAL A 67 21.98 5.89 5.09
N VAL A 68 22.53 4.68 5.04
CA VAL A 68 21.83 3.44 5.32
C VAL A 68 21.86 3.22 6.84
N LYS A 69 20.69 3.02 7.45
CA LYS A 69 20.56 2.65 8.86
C LYS A 69 20.65 1.14 9.03
#